data_AF-A0AAU9N252-F1
#
_entry.id   AF-A0AAU9N252-F1
#
_cell.length_a   1.000
_cell.length_b   1.000
_cell.length_c   1.000
_cell.angle_alpha   90.00
_cell.angle_beta   90.00
_cell.angle_gamma   90.00
#
_symmetry.space_group_name_H-M   'P 1'
#
loop_
_entity.id
_entity.type
_entity.pdbx_description
1 polymer ?
#
loop_
_entity_poly.entity_id
_entity_poly.type
_entity_poly.pdbx_seq_one_letter_code
_entity_poly.pdbx_strand_id
1 'polypeptide(L)'
;MGYYNTSIPPVILRNIMEKNLGWYTQYTPYQAEIAQGRLESLLNFQTMVTDLTGLPMSNASLLDEGTTAVEAMAMCNNIWKNKKKTFIIASN
;
A
#
# COMPACT_ATOMS: atom_id res chain seq x y z
N MET A 1 19.00 -0.99 -3.64
CA MET A 1 18.60 0.43 -3.59
C MET A 1 17.26 0.54 -4.30
N GLY A 2 16.18 0.92 -3.60
CA GLY A 2 14.78 0.75 -4.06
C GLY A 2 14.07 2.02 -4.56
N TYR A 3 14.80 3.12 -4.80
CA TYR A 3 14.23 4.37 -5.31
C TYR A 3 14.67 4.60 -6.76
N TYR A 4 13.70 4.83 -7.64
CA TYR A 4 13.90 5.06 -9.07
C TYR A 4 13.13 6.31 -9.50
N ASN A 5 13.69 7.08 -10.45
CA ASN A 5 12.99 8.26 -10.96
C ASN A 5 11.75 7.85 -11.76
N THR A 6 10.69 8.67 -11.70
CA THR A 6 9.43 8.42 -12.42
C THR A 6 8.83 9.72 -12.96
N SER A 7 8.23 9.65 -14.15
CA SER A 7 7.55 10.79 -14.76
C SER A 7 6.08 10.83 -14.30
N ILE A 8 5.77 11.75 -13.40
CA ILE A 8 4.40 11.92 -12.87
C ILE A 8 3.53 12.59 -13.95
N PRO A 9 2.39 12.01 -14.35
CA PRO A 9 1.49 12.64 -15.31
C PRO A 9 1.01 14.02 -14.83
N PRO A 10 1.13 15.10 -15.64
CA PRO A 10 0.79 16.45 -15.21
C PRO A 10 -0.67 16.62 -14.74
N VAL A 11 -1.58 15.81 -15.26
CA VAL A 11 -3.00 15.81 -14.85
C VAL A 11 -3.19 15.31 -13.41
N ILE A 12 -2.39 14.32 -12.97
CA ILE A 12 -2.42 13.78 -11.61
C ILE A 12 -1.78 14.77 -10.64
N LEU A 13 -0.59 15.29 -11.00
CA LEU A 13 0.11 16.27 -10.18
C LEU A 13 -0.76 17.49 -9.89
N ARG A 14 -1.37 18.05 -10.94
CA ARG A 14 -2.20 19.25 -10.82
C ARG A 14 -3.49 19.00 -10.03
N ASN A 15 -4.23 17.93 -10.34
CA ASN A 15 -5.61 17.75 -9.85
C ASN A 15 -5.74 16.91 -8.58
N ILE A 16 -4.68 16.24 -8.14
CA ILE A 16 -4.69 15.39 -6.94
C ILE A 16 -3.67 15.91 -5.92
N MET A 17 -2.42 16.16 -6.32
CA MET A 17 -1.35 16.49 -5.36
C MET A 17 -1.28 17.97 -5.00
N GLU A 18 -1.47 18.89 -5.96
CA GLU A 18 -1.17 20.31 -5.75
C GLU A 18 -2.40 21.20 -5.56
N LYS A 19 -3.33 21.23 -6.52
CA LYS A 19 -4.36 22.29 -6.55
C LYS A 19 -5.67 21.90 -5.88
N ASN A 20 -5.96 20.62 -5.75
CA ASN A 20 -7.25 20.16 -5.25
C ASN A 20 -7.18 19.81 -3.77
N LEU A 21 -7.54 20.76 -2.92
CA LEU A 21 -7.69 20.59 -1.47
C LEU A 21 -8.63 19.41 -1.12
N GLY A 22 -9.56 19.07 -2.00
CA GLY A 22 -10.46 17.92 -1.82
C GLY A 22 -9.74 16.58 -1.73
N TRP A 23 -8.49 16.47 -2.20
CA TRP A 23 -7.71 15.21 -2.24
C TRP A 23 -6.66 15.06 -1.13
N TYR A 24 -6.35 16.07 -0.33
CA TYR A 24 -5.35 15.91 0.75
C TYR A 24 -5.72 16.54 2.10
N THR A 25 -6.87 17.22 2.20
CA THR A 25 -7.34 17.76 3.49
C THR A 25 -8.17 16.78 4.31
N GLN A 26 -8.78 15.78 3.65
CA GLN A 26 -9.62 14.78 4.31
C GLN A 26 -8.76 13.72 4.99
N TYR A 27 -9.17 13.26 6.17
CA TYR A 27 -8.49 12.21 6.93
C TYR A 27 -9.02 10.81 6.57
N THR A 28 -8.67 9.81 7.38
CA THR A 28 -9.15 8.43 7.27
C THR A 28 -10.67 8.39 7.02
N PRO A 29 -11.12 7.62 6.01
CA PRO A 29 -12.52 7.57 5.60
C PRO A 29 -13.37 6.75 6.60
N TYR A 30 -13.52 7.24 7.83
CA TYR A 30 -14.35 6.59 8.86
C TYR A 30 -15.82 6.57 8.48
N GLN A 31 -16.30 7.60 7.77
CA GLN A 31 -17.64 7.65 7.21
C GLN A 31 -17.60 7.28 5.73
N ALA A 32 -17.96 6.04 5.43
CA ALA A 32 -17.81 5.48 4.08
C ALA A 32 -18.71 6.18 3.06
N GLU A 33 -19.91 6.60 3.44
CA GLU A 33 -20.94 7.14 2.53
C GLU A 33 -20.50 8.46 1.89
N ILE A 34 -19.69 9.26 2.59
CA ILE A 34 -19.19 10.56 2.11
C ILE A 34 -17.76 10.49 1.56
N ALA A 35 -17.15 9.29 1.56
CA ALA A 35 -15.76 9.08 1.16
C ALA A 35 -15.61 8.10 -0.03
N GLN A 36 -16.72 7.77 -0.70
CA GLN A 36 -16.76 6.77 -1.79
C GLN A 36 -15.70 6.99 -2.88
N GLY A 37 -15.46 8.23 -3.31
CA GLY A 37 -14.46 8.50 -4.36
C GLY A 37 -13.03 8.08 -4.01
N ARG A 38 -12.63 8.21 -2.74
CA ARG A 38 -11.30 7.76 -2.29
C ARG A 38 -11.27 6.26 -2.05
N LEU A 39 -12.35 5.71 -1.50
CA LEU A 39 -12.48 4.27 -1.29
C LEU A 39 -12.41 3.53 -2.62
N GLU A 40 -13.02 4.06 -3.68
CA GLU A 40 -12.88 3.54 -5.04
C GLU A 40 -11.44 3.61 -5.54
N SER A 41 -10.74 4.75 -5.33
CA SER A 41 -9.33 4.85 -5.70
C SER A 41 -8.43 3.87 -4.91
N LEU A 42 -8.73 3.61 -3.64
CA LEU A 42 -8.01 2.62 -2.83
C LEU A 42 -8.31 1.18 -3.29
N LEU A 43 -9.55 0.91 -3.72
CA LEU A 43 -9.90 -0.37 -4.32
C LEU A 43 -9.15 -0.59 -5.63
N ASN A 44 -9.05 0.43 -6.48
CA ASN A 44 -8.25 0.38 -7.70
C ASN A 44 -6.76 0.10 -7.41
N PHE A 45 -6.22 0.65 -6.31
CA PHE A 45 -4.87 0.31 -5.85
C PHE A 45 -4.76 -1.17 -5.45
N GLN A 46 -5.72 -1.69 -4.69
CA GLN A 46 -5.74 -3.11 -4.30
C GLN A 46 -5.83 -4.03 -5.52
N THR A 47 -6.70 -3.74 -6.48
CA THR A 47 -6.82 -4.50 -7.72
C THR A 47 -5.52 -4.47 -8.53
N MET A 48 -4.92 -3.29 -8.71
CA MET A 48 -3.65 -3.14 -9.42
C MET A 48 -2.53 -3.98 -8.80
N VAL A 49 -2.40 -3.98 -7.46
CA VAL A 49 -1.39 -4.79 -6.77
C VAL A 49 -1.71 -6.29 -6.88
N THR A 50 -2.97 -6.67 -6.75
CA THR A 50 -3.44 -8.06 -6.87
C THR A 50 -3.11 -8.61 -8.27
N ASP A 51 -3.42 -7.85 -9.31
CA ASP A 51 -3.18 -8.23 -10.70
C ASP A 51 -1.67 -8.34 -11.03
N LEU A 52 -0.85 -7.43 -10.50
CA LEU A 52 0.60 -7.45 -10.73
C LEU A 52 1.33 -8.55 -9.94
N THR A 53 0.88 -8.86 -8.73
CA THR A 53 1.53 -9.87 -7.86
C THR A 53 0.97 -11.28 -8.06
N GLY A 54 -0.23 -11.41 -8.62
CA GLY A 54 -0.95 -12.69 -8.74
C GLY A 54 -1.42 -13.26 -7.40
N LEU A 55 -1.38 -12.47 -6.32
CA LEU A 55 -1.88 -12.87 -5.00
C LEU A 55 -3.38 -12.60 -4.89
N PRO A 56 -4.13 -13.35 -4.04
CA PRO A 56 -5.59 -13.26 -3.99
C PRO A 56 -6.13 -11.97 -3.35
N MET A 57 -5.31 -11.23 -2.60
CA MET A 57 -5.72 -10.00 -1.93
C MET A 57 -4.54 -9.06 -1.67
N SER A 58 -4.83 -7.77 -1.59
CA SER A 58 -3.88 -6.71 -1.23
C SER A 58 -4.53 -5.75 -0.23
N ASN A 59 -3.72 -5.06 0.58
CA ASN A 59 -4.17 -4.03 1.49
C ASN A 59 -4.17 -2.63 0.83
N ALA A 60 -4.60 -1.61 1.58
CA ALA A 60 -4.65 -0.22 1.12
C ALA A 60 -3.36 0.57 1.41
N SER A 61 -2.18 -0.04 1.20
CA SER A 61 -0.81 0.47 1.45
C SER A 61 -0.20 0.23 2.84
N LEU A 62 1.13 0.36 2.91
CA LEU A 62 1.98 0.38 4.11
C LEU A 62 3.01 1.51 3.99
N LEU A 63 3.84 1.71 5.02
CA LEU A 63 4.75 2.87 5.13
C LEU A 63 5.87 2.85 4.08
N ASP A 64 6.61 1.75 3.99
CA ASP A 64 7.71 1.58 3.03
C ASP A 64 8.03 0.09 2.80
N GLU A 65 8.96 -0.21 1.90
CA GLU A 65 9.34 -1.59 1.54
C GLU A 65 9.93 -2.37 2.72
N GLY A 66 10.80 -1.74 3.52
CA GLY A 66 11.48 -2.39 4.64
C GLY A 66 10.54 -2.74 5.78
N THR A 67 9.68 -1.80 6.19
CA THR A 67 8.64 -2.03 7.19
C THR A 67 7.61 -3.04 6.70
N THR A 68 7.27 -3.03 5.41
CA THR A 68 6.40 -4.06 4.80
C THR A 68 7.01 -5.45 4.92
N ALA A 69 8.32 -5.60 4.67
CA ALA A 69 8.99 -6.89 4.86
C ALA A 69 8.95 -7.36 6.32
N VAL A 70 9.07 -6.44 7.28
CA VAL A 70 8.95 -6.75 8.73
C VAL A 70 7.53 -7.16 9.11
N GLU A 71 6.49 -6.49 8.59
CA GLU A 71 5.09 -6.88 8.81
C GLU A 71 4.80 -8.27 8.22
N ALA A 72 5.37 -8.58 7.05
CA ALA A 72 5.30 -9.93 6.48
C ALA A 72 5.98 -10.98 7.39
N MET A 73 7.15 -10.67 7.95
CA MET A 73 7.81 -11.53 8.94
C MET A 73 6.93 -11.76 10.17
N ALA A 74 6.30 -10.70 10.69
CA ALA A 74 5.40 -10.78 11.85
C ALA A 74 4.15 -11.62 11.55
N MET A 75 3.55 -11.43 10.38
CA MET A 75 2.41 -12.24 9.90
C MET A 75 2.79 -13.73 9.82
N CYS A 76 3.93 -14.05 9.19
CA CYS A 76 4.42 -15.43 9.11
C CYS A 76 4.67 -16.04 10.49
N ASN A 77 5.28 -15.29 11.41
CA ASN A 77 5.54 -15.75 12.77
C ASN A 77 4.25 -16.01 13.57
N ASN A 78 3.20 -15.23 13.35
CA ASN A 78 1.90 -15.42 14.01
C ASN A 78 1.12 -16.63 13.48
N ILE A 79 1.24 -16.94 12.18
CA ILE A 79 0.60 -18.11 11.57
C ILE A 79 1.36 -19.40 11.91
N TRP A 80 2.67 -19.30 12.10
CA TRP A 80 3.55 -20.44 12.35
C TRP A 80 3.40 -20.99 13.77
N LYS A 81 2.93 -22.24 13.89
CA LYS A 81 2.65 -22.88 15.19
C LYS A 81 3.89 -23.53 15.86
N ASN A 82 5.04 -23.57 15.20
CA ASN A 82 6.24 -24.24 15.72
C ASN A 82 7.19 -23.27 16.44
N LYS A 83 8.01 -23.78 17.36
CA LYS A 83 8.93 -22.98 18.20
C LYS A 83 10.16 -22.40 17.48
N LYS A 84 10.28 -22.50 16.16
CA LYS A 84 11.44 -21.97 15.42
C LYS A 84 11.33 -20.45 15.33
N LYS A 85 12.32 -19.74 15.87
CA LYS A 85 12.40 -18.26 15.90
C LYS A 85 13.39 -17.69 14.87
N THR A 86 13.75 -18.46 13.85
CA THR A 86 14.74 -18.05 12.85
C THR A 86 14.03 -17.67 11.57
N PHE A 87 14.29 -16.46 11.07
CA PHE A 87 13.82 -15.99 9.76
C PHE A 87 15.03 -15.87 8.82
N ILE A 88 14.87 -16.27 7.56
CA ILE A 88 15.94 -16.27 6.57
C ILE A 88 15.81 -15.03 5.71
N ILE A 89 16.88 -14.24 5.63
CA ILE A 89 16.97 -13.06 4.77
C ILE A 89 18.03 -13.36 3.71
N ALA A 90 17.67 -13.25 2.44
CA ALA A 90 18.61 -13.43 1.35
C ALA A 90 19.66 -12.31 1.35
N SER A 91 20.93 -12.66 1.19
CA SER A 91 22.00 -11.72 0.92
C SER A 91 21.89 -11.29 -0.54
N ASN A 92 21.72 -10.00 -0.80
CA ASN A 92 21.78 -9.41 -2.14
C ASN A 92 23.21 -9.46 -2.71
#